data_AF-A0A6A6U989-F1
#
_entry.id   AF-A0A6A6U989-F1
#
_cell.length_a   1.000
_cell.length_b   1.000
_cell.length_c   1.000
_cell.angle_alpha   90.00
_cell.angle_beta   90.00
_cell.angle_gamma   90.00
#
_symmetry.space_group_name_H-M   'P 1'
#
loop_
_entity.id
_entity.type
_entity.pdbx_description
1 polymer ?
#
loop_
_entity_poly.entity_id
_entity_poly.type
_entity_poly.pdbx_seq_one_letter_code
_entity_poly.pdbx_strand_id
1 'polypeptide(L)'
;MKRGVCDIARANRMADADLALHPGRTLLIPSEVCKPDNNSCLLARQNATATCILGGPHTYQTVQGDTLESIALKKFNITTATLMKNTRRRQGGNITVTTPLNPGMTIKIPQCSPSQCVVQPYHLTYGTYRDLAARVGTTVGQIMAFNPGYTTSQAEVGEGPVLTIPMDCTALSTNMTIID
;
A
#
# COMPACT_ATOMS: atom_id res chain seq x y z
N MET A 1 -0.78 28.61 -0.34
CA MET A 1 0.43 27.80 -0.61
C MET A 1 0.34 27.28 -2.05
N LYS A 2 1.31 27.56 -2.93
CA LYS A 2 1.30 27.13 -4.36
C LYS A 2 1.95 25.76 -4.57
N ARG A 3 1.80 24.87 -3.58
CA ARG A 3 2.36 23.51 -3.53
C ARG A 3 1.31 22.67 -2.83
N GLY A 4 0.77 21.68 -3.52
CA GLY A 4 -0.22 20.79 -2.93
C GLY A 4 0.43 19.63 -2.18
N VAL A 5 -0.34 18.94 -1.35
CA VAL A 5 0.17 17.79 -0.57
C VAL A 5 0.74 16.71 -1.50
N CYS A 6 0.18 16.52 -2.69
CA CYS A 6 0.67 15.52 -3.64
C CYS A 6 1.92 15.97 -4.37
N ASP A 7 2.10 17.26 -4.61
CA ASP A 7 3.36 17.79 -5.15
C ASP A 7 4.52 17.48 -4.19
N ILE A 8 4.30 17.73 -2.90
CA ILE A 8 5.27 17.43 -1.83
C ILE A 8 5.48 15.92 -1.70
N ALA A 9 4.41 15.13 -1.69
CA ALA A 9 4.52 13.68 -1.51
C ALA A 9 5.31 13.00 -2.63
N ARG A 10 5.11 13.42 -3.88
CA ARG A 10 5.85 12.88 -5.02
C ARG A 10 7.33 13.26 -5.00
N ALA A 11 7.65 14.49 -4.61
CA ALA A 11 9.03 14.94 -4.44
C ALA A 11 9.78 14.13 -3.36
N ASN A 12 9.07 13.66 -2.34
CA ASN A 12 9.65 12.86 -1.24
C ASN A 12 9.45 11.35 -1.41
N ARG A 13 9.02 10.90 -2.61
CA ARG A 13 8.73 9.50 -2.93
C ARG A 13 7.88 8.78 -1.87
N MET A 14 6.91 9.47 -1.28
CA MET A 14 6.20 8.97 -0.10
C MET A 14 5.43 7.68 -0.40
N ALA A 15 5.47 6.72 0.52
CA ALA A 15 4.66 5.51 0.47
C ALA A 15 3.16 5.85 0.47
N ASP A 16 2.76 6.81 1.28
CA ASP A 16 1.40 7.37 1.34
C ASP A 16 1.51 8.81 1.83
N ALA A 17 0.78 9.71 1.16
CA ALA A 17 0.79 11.14 1.47
C ALA A 17 0.12 11.47 2.81
N ASP A 18 -0.78 10.59 3.29
CA ASP A 18 -1.41 10.71 4.60
C ASP A 18 -0.62 9.98 5.70
N LEU A 19 0.50 9.35 5.36
CA LEU A 19 1.31 8.65 6.36
C LEU A 19 1.89 9.65 7.36
N ALA A 20 1.57 9.45 8.63
CA ALA A 20 2.10 10.27 9.71
C ALA A 20 3.64 10.22 9.71
N LEU A 21 4.26 11.39 9.59
CA LEU A 21 5.70 11.55 9.69
C LEU A 21 6.10 11.75 11.15
N HIS A 22 7.19 11.12 11.54
CA HIS A 22 7.76 11.33 12.87
C HIS A 22 8.26 12.78 12.99
N PRO A 23 8.12 13.43 14.16
CA PRO A 23 8.67 14.75 14.40
C PRO A 23 10.17 14.81 14.04
N GLY A 24 10.61 15.92 13.45
CA GLY A 24 12.00 16.10 13.02
C GLY A 24 12.35 15.48 11.66
N ARG A 25 11.37 14.96 10.91
CA ARG A 25 11.58 14.59 9.50
C ARG A 25 11.62 15.83 8.61
N THR A 26 12.70 15.96 7.86
CA THR A 26 12.82 16.96 6.80
C THR A 26 12.08 16.46 5.57
N LEU A 27 11.41 17.38 4.87
CA LEU A 27 10.78 17.11 3.57
C LEU A 27 11.36 18.06 2.53
N LEU A 28 11.59 17.53 1.34
CA LEU A 28 11.84 18.34 0.15
C LEU A 28 10.56 19.09 -0.20
N ILE A 29 10.63 20.42 -0.23
CA ILE A 29 9.51 21.25 -0.66
C ILE A 29 9.80 21.68 -2.11
N PRO A 30 9.09 21.13 -3.12
CA PRO A 30 9.37 21.37 -4.52
C PRO A 30 9.12 22.82 -4.92
N SER A 31 9.59 23.27 -6.07
CA SER A 31 9.28 24.61 -6.60
C SER A 31 7.77 24.87 -6.69
N GLU A 32 7.38 26.14 -6.65
CA GLU A 32 5.97 26.51 -6.79
C GLU A 32 5.39 26.11 -8.14
N VAL A 33 4.11 25.72 -8.13
CA VAL A 33 3.36 25.36 -9.34
C VAL A 33 2.13 26.25 -9.50
N CYS A 34 1.69 26.44 -10.73
CA CYS A 34 0.48 27.23 -11.02
C CYS A 34 -0.81 26.51 -10.60
N LYS A 35 -0.80 25.17 -10.60
CA LYS A 35 -1.94 24.30 -10.29
C LYS A 35 -1.51 23.27 -9.24
N PRO A 36 -1.59 23.58 -7.94
CA PRO A 36 -1.18 22.65 -6.89
C PRO A 36 -2.12 21.43 -6.83
N ASP A 37 -1.54 20.25 -6.66
CA ASP A 37 -2.30 19.01 -6.53
C ASP A 37 -2.39 18.55 -5.07
N ASN A 38 -3.61 18.51 -4.55
CA ASN A 38 -3.88 18.16 -3.16
C ASN A 38 -4.53 16.78 -2.98
N ASN A 39 -4.86 16.07 -4.05
CA ASN A 39 -5.81 14.97 -3.94
C ASN A 39 -5.45 13.74 -4.76
N SER A 40 -4.70 13.87 -5.86
CA SER A 40 -4.53 12.76 -6.80
C SER A 40 -3.57 11.66 -6.32
N CYS A 41 -2.86 11.88 -5.22
CA CYS A 41 -2.00 10.91 -4.53
C CYS A 41 -2.63 10.30 -3.26
N LEU A 42 -3.73 10.86 -2.73
CA LEU A 42 -4.34 10.43 -1.46
C LEU A 42 -5.07 9.09 -1.57
N LEU A 43 -5.05 8.24 -0.54
CA LEU A 43 -5.77 6.97 -0.60
C LEU A 43 -7.27 7.17 -0.27
N ALA A 44 -8.12 7.00 -1.28
CA ALA A 44 -9.56 7.04 -1.12
C ALA A 44 -10.14 5.67 -0.75
N ARG A 45 -11.27 5.67 -0.05
CA ARG A 45 -12.05 4.45 0.22
C ARG A 45 -12.62 3.90 -1.09
N GLN A 46 -12.48 2.59 -1.28
CA GLN A 46 -12.94 1.86 -2.45
C GLN A 46 -14.16 0.97 -2.11
N ASN A 47 -15.00 0.71 -3.11
CA ASN A 47 -16.13 -0.22 -3.01
C ASN A 47 -15.65 -1.66 -3.30
N ALA A 48 -14.75 -2.16 -2.45
CA ALA A 48 -14.13 -3.46 -2.63
C ALA A 48 -15.12 -4.61 -2.47
N THR A 49 -15.14 -5.54 -3.44
CA THR A 49 -15.89 -6.81 -3.39
C THR A 49 -14.97 -8.02 -3.26
N ALA A 50 -13.69 -7.87 -3.61
CA ALA A 50 -12.71 -8.94 -3.54
C ALA A 50 -12.47 -9.41 -2.10
N THR A 51 -12.33 -10.73 -1.93
CA THR A 51 -12.10 -11.35 -0.62
C THR A 51 -10.65 -11.77 -0.38
N CYS A 52 -9.82 -11.67 -1.42
CA CYS A 52 -8.40 -12.01 -1.41
C CYS A 52 -7.65 -11.18 -2.46
N ILE A 53 -6.33 -11.07 -2.31
CA ILE A 53 -5.45 -10.47 -3.32
C ILE A 53 -4.90 -11.54 -4.27
N LEU A 54 -4.60 -11.16 -5.51
CA LEU A 54 -3.91 -12.03 -6.46
C LEU A 54 -2.39 -11.99 -6.23
N GLY A 55 -1.74 -13.15 -6.34
CA GLY A 55 -0.33 -13.36 -6.06
C GLY A 55 0.00 -13.17 -4.59
N GLY A 56 0.58 -12.04 -4.22
CA GLY A 56 1.02 -11.81 -2.84
C GLY A 56 1.32 -10.37 -2.46
N PRO A 57 1.84 -10.15 -1.24
CA PRO A 57 2.28 -11.16 -0.27
C PRO A 57 1.22 -11.52 0.79
N HIS A 58 1.46 -12.56 1.60
CA HIS A 58 0.51 -13.06 2.61
C HIS A 58 0.44 -12.25 3.91
N THR A 59 1.30 -11.25 4.06
CA THR A 59 1.46 -10.50 5.31
C THR A 59 1.57 -9.02 5.04
N TYR A 60 1.01 -8.23 5.94
CA TYR A 60 1.17 -6.77 5.97
C TYR A 60 1.63 -6.34 7.35
N GLN A 61 2.62 -5.45 7.41
CA GLN A 61 3.03 -4.81 8.64
C GLN A 61 2.29 -3.48 8.78
N THR A 62 1.56 -3.31 9.88
CA THR A 62 0.82 -2.07 10.15
C THR A 62 1.77 -0.90 10.32
N VAL A 63 1.33 0.27 9.84
CA VAL A 63 2.00 1.56 10.03
C VAL A 63 1.12 2.48 10.87
N GLN A 64 1.66 3.62 11.28
CA GLN A 64 0.91 4.61 12.04
C GLN A 64 -0.31 5.09 11.28
N GLY A 65 -1.46 5.14 11.97
CA GLY A 65 -2.75 5.53 11.40
C GLY A 65 -3.55 4.38 10.79
N ASP A 66 -3.01 3.15 10.77
CA ASP A 66 -3.74 2.02 10.24
C ASP A 66 -4.97 1.63 11.06
N THR A 67 -6.03 1.33 10.33
CA THR A 67 -7.22 0.60 10.76
C THR A 67 -7.49 -0.54 9.80
N LEU A 68 -8.28 -1.55 10.19
CA LEU A 68 -8.67 -2.61 9.26
C LEU A 68 -9.41 -2.07 8.02
N GLU A 69 -10.19 -0.99 8.20
CA GLU A 69 -10.86 -0.29 7.09
C GLU A 69 -9.86 0.33 6.12
N SER A 70 -8.88 1.08 6.63
CA SER A 70 -7.87 1.72 5.77
C SER A 70 -7.03 0.67 5.00
N ILE A 71 -6.64 -0.41 5.68
CA ILE A 71 -5.89 -1.49 5.06
C ILE A 71 -6.73 -2.18 3.98
N ALA A 72 -7.95 -2.58 4.31
CA ALA A 72 -8.80 -3.33 3.37
C ALA A 72 -9.27 -2.46 2.19
N LEU A 73 -9.93 -1.34 2.48
CA LEU A 73 -10.69 -0.56 1.50
C LEU A 73 -9.89 0.56 0.84
N LYS A 74 -8.74 0.97 1.39
CA LYS A 74 -7.91 2.01 0.78
C LYS A 74 -6.61 1.45 0.20
N LYS A 75 -5.98 0.50 0.90
CA LYS A 75 -4.66 -0.04 0.51
C LYS A 75 -4.76 -1.25 -0.39
N PHE A 76 -5.55 -2.27 -0.02
CA PHE A 76 -5.56 -3.58 -0.71
C PHE A 76 -6.75 -3.83 -1.65
N ASN A 77 -7.76 -2.97 -1.65
CA ASN A 77 -9.00 -3.17 -2.40
C ASN A 77 -9.70 -4.52 -2.10
N ILE A 78 -9.79 -4.90 -0.83
CA ILE A 78 -10.48 -6.12 -0.36
C ILE A 78 -11.50 -5.81 0.72
N THR A 79 -12.42 -6.73 0.99
CA THR A 79 -13.44 -6.53 2.04
C THR A 79 -12.84 -6.56 3.45
N THR A 80 -13.35 -5.71 4.35
CA THR A 80 -12.93 -5.67 5.77
C THR A 80 -13.25 -6.97 6.52
N ALA A 81 -14.30 -7.68 6.12
CA ALA A 81 -14.72 -8.95 6.72
C ALA A 81 -13.61 -10.02 6.64
N THR A 82 -12.81 -9.99 5.57
CA THR A 82 -11.73 -10.97 5.37
C THR A 82 -10.54 -10.71 6.30
N LEU A 83 -10.17 -9.44 6.49
CA LEU A 83 -9.11 -9.06 7.43
C LEU A 83 -9.54 -9.24 8.88
N MET A 84 -10.79 -8.93 9.22
CA MET A 84 -11.30 -9.02 10.59
C MET A 84 -11.22 -10.45 11.15
N LYS A 85 -11.52 -11.47 10.33
CA LYS A 85 -11.37 -12.89 10.71
C LYS A 85 -9.93 -13.25 11.08
N ASN A 86 -8.96 -12.69 10.37
CA ASN A 86 -7.54 -12.97 10.56
C ASN A 86 -6.93 -12.21 11.74
N THR A 87 -7.33 -10.96 11.95
CA THR A 87 -6.73 -10.08 12.98
C THR A 87 -7.26 -10.38 14.38
N ARG A 88 -8.56 -10.71 14.54
CA ARG A 88 -9.15 -11.00 15.86
C ARG A 88 -8.46 -12.16 16.59
N ARG A 89 -7.96 -13.15 15.86
CA ARG A 89 -7.24 -14.30 16.43
C ARG A 89 -5.91 -13.93 17.11
N ARG A 90 -5.31 -12.78 16.78
CA ARG A 90 -3.99 -12.38 17.31
C ARG A 90 -4.01 -11.33 18.42
N GLN A 91 -5.09 -10.55 18.54
CA GLN A 91 -5.14 -9.38 19.42
C GLN A 91 -6.04 -9.55 20.65
N GLY A 92 -6.81 -10.63 20.77
CA GLY A 92 -7.53 -10.98 22.01
C GLY A 92 -8.58 -9.97 22.50
N GLY A 93 -8.97 -8.97 21.70
CA GLY A 93 -9.87 -7.88 22.10
C GLY A 93 -10.96 -7.55 21.08
N ASN A 94 -11.88 -6.66 21.47
CA ASN A 94 -13.02 -6.20 20.65
C ASN A 94 -12.57 -5.16 19.61
N ILE A 95 -11.77 -5.59 18.63
CA ILE A 95 -11.35 -4.74 17.51
C ILE A 95 -12.53 -4.52 16.55
N THR A 96 -12.86 -3.26 16.31
CA THR A 96 -13.75 -2.82 15.22
C THR A 96 -12.94 -2.48 13.98
N VAL A 97 -13.60 -2.35 12.82
CA VAL A 97 -12.91 -2.04 11.56
C VAL A 97 -12.23 -0.67 11.55
N THR A 98 -12.67 0.25 12.42
CA THR A 98 -12.15 1.61 12.56
C THR A 98 -11.18 1.78 13.73
N THR A 99 -10.97 0.74 14.55
CA THR A 99 -10.04 0.81 15.68
C THR A 99 -8.62 1.00 15.15
N PRO A 100 -7.87 2.02 15.61
CA PRO A 100 -6.45 2.15 15.28
C PRO A 100 -5.65 0.93 15.73
N LEU A 101 -4.79 0.44 14.86
CA LEU A 101 -3.90 -0.68 15.13
C LEU A 101 -2.52 -0.16 15.57
N ASN A 102 -1.85 -0.92 16.45
CA ASN A 102 -0.48 -0.59 16.82
C ASN A 102 0.43 -0.72 15.58
N PRO A 103 1.33 0.23 15.32
CA PRO A 103 2.34 0.09 14.27
C PRO A 103 3.24 -1.13 14.51
N GLY A 104 3.77 -1.72 13.44
CA GLY A 104 4.69 -2.85 13.50
C GLY A 104 4.01 -4.23 13.65
N MET A 105 2.70 -4.29 13.84
CA MET A 105 1.97 -5.56 13.91
C MET A 105 1.93 -6.25 12.55
N THR A 106 2.16 -7.56 12.53
CA THR A 106 1.98 -8.37 11.33
C THR A 106 0.57 -8.96 11.27
N ILE A 107 -0.21 -8.57 10.27
CA ILE A 107 -1.52 -9.14 9.96
C ILE A 107 -1.46 -10.04 8.73
N LYS A 108 -2.37 -11.02 8.66
CA LYS A 108 -2.48 -11.94 7.51
C LYS A 108 -3.39 -11.35 6.45
N ILE A 109 -2.89 -11.30 5.21
CA ILE A 109 -3.63 -10.88 4.03
C ILE A 109 -4.05 -12.13 3.24
N PRO A 110 -5.36 -12.34 3.00
CA PRO A 110 -5.83 -13.48 2.24
C PRO A 110 -5.36 -13.41 0.79
N GLN A 111 -4.78 -14.49 0.28
CA GLN A 111 -4.35 -14.62 -1.11
C GLN A 111 -5.26 -15.59 -1.85
N CYS A 112 -5.64 -15.25 -3.07
CA CYS A 112 -6.40 -16.13 -3.92
C CYS A 112 -5.49 -17.26 -4.44
N SER A 113 -6.01 -18.47 -4.60
CA SER A 113 -5.24 -19.60 -5.13
C SER A 113 -6.04 -20.35 -6.20
N PRO A 114 -5.42 -20.73 -7.32
CA PRO A 114 -4.05 -20.39 -7.72
C PRO A 114 -3.98 -18.97 -8.30
N SER A 115 -2.97 -18.19 -7.91
CA SER A 115 -2.69 -16.86 -8.48
C SER A 115 -1.21 -16.48 -8.33
N GLN A 116 -0.72 -15.56 -9.15
CA GLN A 116 0.68 -15.12 -9.12
C GLN A 116 0.81 -13.63 -9.48
N CYS A 117 1.93 -13.01 -9.13
CA CYS A 117 2.37 -11.70 -9.64
C CYS A 117 3.79 -11.84 -10.19
N VAL A 118 4.17 -10.99 -11.12
CA VAL A 118 5.58 -10.73 -11.43
C VAL A 118 6.14 -9.81 -10.35
N VAL A 119 7.27 -10.15 -9.74
CA VAL A 119 7.90 -9.33 -8.69
C VAL A 119 9.31 -8.95 -9.13
N GLN A 120 9.58 -7.65 -9.22
CA GLN A 120 10.88 -7.15 -9.69
C GLN A 120 11.34 -5.89 -8.95
N PRO A 121 12.65 -5.60 -8.94
CA PRO A 121 13.16 -4.34 -8.43
C PRO A 121 12.72 -3.17 -9.33
N TYR A 122 12.36 -2.04 -8.72
CA TYR A 122 12.00 -0.80 -9.39
C TYR A 122 12.66 0.39 -8.70
N HIS A 123 13.34 1.25 -9.47
CA HIS A 123 13.96 2.46 -8.94
C HIS A 123 12.95 3.61 -8.92
N LEU A 124 12.42 3.96 -7.74
CA LEU A 124 11.41 5.00 -7.60
C LEU A 124 12.08 6.39 -7.52
N THR A 125 12.29 6.99 -8.68
CA THR A 125 12.91 8.32 -8.78
C THR A 125 11.94 9.48 -8.55
N TYR A 126 10.63 9.27 -8.74
CA TYR A 126 9.59 10.27 -8.49
C TYR A 126 8.21 9.61 -8.39
N GLY A 127 7.33 10.14 -7.54
CA GLY A 127 5.97 9.65 -7.37
C GLY A 127 5.73 9.00 -6.01
N THR A 128 4.47 8.72 -5.70
CA THR A 128 4.05 7.98 -4.50
C THR A 128 3.74 6.52 -4.84
N TYR A 129 3.48 5.67 -3.84
CA TYR A 129 2.99 4.32 -4.13
C TYR A 129 1.62 4.32 -4.80
N ARG A 130 0.76 5.32 -4.59
CA ARG A 130 -0.50 5.44 -5.35
C ARG A 130 -0.23 5.64 -6.84
N ASP A 131 0.73 6.50 -7.18
CA ASP A 131 1.12 6.73 -8.59
C ASP A 131 1.70 5.45 -9.21
N LEU A 132 2.54 4.73 -8.46
CA LEU A 132 3.15 3.49 -8.93
C LEU A 132 2.13 2.36 -9.07
N ALA A 133 1.24 2.19 -8.09
CA ALA A 133 0.19 1.17 -8.10
C ALA A 133 -0.74 1.33 -9.32
N ALA A 134 -1.14 2.57 -9.63
CA ALA A 134 -1.94 2.88 -10.80
C ALA A 134 -1.19 2.57 -12.11
N ARG A 135 0.13 2.78 -12.15
CA ARG A 135 0.96 2.54 -13.35
C ARG A 135 1.15 1.06 -13.66
N VAL A 136 1.39 0.23 -12.64
CA VAL A 136 1.77 -1.19 -12.82
C VAL A 136 0.62 -2.17 -12.55
N GLY A 137 -0.60 -1.66 -12.36
CA GLY A 137 -1.78 -2.50 -12.18
C GLY A 137 -1.77 -3.32 -10.89
N THR A 138 -1.28 -2.76 -9.79
CA THR A 138 -1.26 -3.40 -8.46
C THR A 138 -1.96 -2.54 -7.41
N THR A 139 -1.97 -2.96 -6.15
CA THR A 139 -2.53 -2.19 -5.04
C THR A 139 -1.44 -1.54 -4.18
N VAL A 140 -1.73 -0.39 -3.58
CA VAL A 140 -0.80 0.30 -2.68
C VAL A 140 -0.42 -0.60 -1.50
N GLY A 141 -1.38 -1.36 -0.98
CA GLY A 141 -1.17 -2.33 0.08
C GLY A 141 -0.18 -3.42 -0.30
N GLN A 142 -0.24 -3.95 -1.53
CA GLN A 142 0.75 -4.92 -2.01
C GLN A 142 2.14 -4.30 -2.10
N ILE A 143 2.29 -3.08 -2.62
CA ILE A 143 3.59 -2.38 -2.66
C ILE A 143 4.12 -2.17 -1.23
N MET A 144 3.29 -1.68 -0.31
CA MET A 144 3.70 -1.50 1.09
C MET A 144 4.12 -2.82 1.75
N ALA A 145 3.41 -3.91 1.46
CA ALA A 145 3.67 -5.20 2.04
C ALA A 145 4.98 -5.85 1.54
N PHE A 146 5.39 -5.59 0.30
CA PHE A 146 6.70 -6.00 -0.22
C PHE A 146 7.84 -5.08 0.24
N ASN A 147 7.53 -3.88 0.72
CA ASN A 147 8.52 -2.88 1.16
C ASN A 147 8.23 -2.42 2.60
N PRO A 148 8.19 -3.34 3.58
CA PRO A 148 7.86 -3.01 4.96
C PRO A 148 8.87 -2.01 5.55
N GLY A 149 8.39 -1.05 6.33
CA GLY A 149 9.22 -0.04 6.98
C GLY A 149 9.61 1.16 6.09
N TYR A 150 9.39 1.08 4.77
CA TYR A 150 9.57 2.25 3.91
C TYR A 150 8.48 3.30 4.17
N THR A 151 8.89 4.57 4.26
CA THR A 151 7.96 5.70 4.51
C THR A 151 8.14 6.78 3.46
N THR A 152 9.33 7.37 3.36
CA THR A 152 9.68 8.42 2.40
C THR A 152 11.17 8.34 2.06
N SER A 153 11.60 9.09 1.04
CA SER A 153 13.02 9.29 0.72
C SER A 153 13.29 10.72 0.26
N GLN A 154 14.34 11.34 0.82
CA GLN A 154 14.80 12.68 0.45
C GLN A 154 15.92 12.65 -0.61
N ALA A 155 15.98 11.59 -1.42
CA ALA A 155 17.02 11.45 -2.43
C ALA A 155 17.04 12.64 -3.40
N GLU A 156 18.21 12.97 -3.96
CA GLU A 156 18.37 14.06 -4.91
C GLU A 156 17.48 13.86 -6.15
N VAL A 157 17.34 14.90 -6.98
CA VAL A 157 16.55 14.83 -8.21
C VAL A 157 17.14 13.74 -9.12
N GLY A 158 16.33 12.75 -9.49
CA GLY A 158 16.78 11.60 -10.29
C GLY A 158 17.29 10.41 -9.47
N GLU A 159 17.47 10.57 -8.16
CA GLU A 159 17.75 9.46 -7.25
C GLU A 159 16.48 8.94 -6.57
N GLY A 160 16.59 7.82 -5.86
CA GLY A 160 15.46 7.20 -5.19
C GLY A 160 15.76 5.82 -4.63
N PRO A 161 14.85 5.25 -3.83
CA PRO A 161 14.99 3.88 -3.34
C PRO A 161 14.76 2.87 -4.47
N VAL A 162 15.40 1.71 -4.35
CA VAL A 162 15.01 0.52 -5.10
C VAL A 162 13.95 -0.23 -4.29
N LEU A 163 12.79 -0.42 -4.87
CA LEU A 163 11.63 -1.07 -4.27
C LEU A 163 11.38 -2.44 -4.90
N THR A 164 10.81 -3.36 -4.14
CA THR A 164 10.29 -4.63 -4.66
C THR A 164 8.85 -4.45 -5.07
N ILE A 165 8.54 -4.51 -6.37
CA ILE A 165 7.22 -4.18 -6.89
C ILE A 165 6.53 -5.41 -7.46
N PRO A 166 5.34 -5.78 -6.95
CA PRO A 166 4.47 -6.75 -7.60
C PRO A 166 3.69 -6.09 -8.74
N MET A 167 3.63 -6.75 -9.88
CA MET A 167 2.92 -6.31 -11.08
C MET A 167 2.21 -7.51 -11.71
N ASP A 168 1.28 -7.23 -12.63
CA ASP A 168 0.60 -8.25 -13.43
C ASP A 168 0.03 -9.40 -12.59
N CYS A 169 -0.56 -9.05 -11.44
CA CYS A 169 -1.13 -10.00 -10.51
C CYS A 169 -2.38 -10.65 -11.11
N THR A 170 -2.33 -11.95 -11.39
CA THR A 170 -3.33 -12.67 -12.18
C THR A 170 -3.74 -13.98 -11.50
N ALA A 171 -5.01 -14.35 -11.68
CA ALA A 171 -5.49 -15.70 -11.34
C ALA A 171 -4.99 -16.70 -12.39
N LEU A 172 -4.66 -17.91 -11.94
CA LEU A 172 -4.23 -19.00 -12.81
C LEU A 172 -5.37 -20.01 -13.02
N SER A 173 -5.32 -20.77 -14.11
CA SER A 173 -6.30 -21.84 -14.34
C SER A 173 -5.94 -23.10 -13.53
N THR A 174 -6.93 -23.73 -12.92
CA THR A 174 -6.81 -25.06 -12.31
C THR A 174 -7.00 -26.15 -13.37
N ASN A 175 -6.03 -26.39 -14.24
CA ASN A 175 -6.01 -27.64 -15.01
C ASN A 175 -5.44 -28.75 -14.11
N MET A 176 -6.17 -29.11 -13.05
CA MET A 176 -5.83 -30.26 -12.22
C MET A 176 -6.58 -31.48 -12.76
N THR A 177 -5.87 -32.40 -13.42
CA THR A 177 -6.38 -33.75 -13.68
C THR A 177 -6.27 -34.52 -12.37
N ILE A 178 -7.41 -34.87 -11.78
CA ILE A 178 -7.43 -35.83 -10.68
C ILE A 178 -7.07 -37.19 -11.29
N ILE A 179 -5.98 -37.80 -10.84
CA ILE A 179 -5.70 -39.20 -11.10
C ILE A 179 -6.36 -39.95 -9.93
N ASP A 180 -7.49 -40.58 -10.21
CA ASP A 180 -8.14 -41.55 -9.32
C ASP A 180 -7.36 -42.87 -9.31
#